data_AF-A0A351LFI5-F1
#
_entry.id   AF-A0A351LFI5-F1
#
_cell.length_a   1.000
_cell.length_b   1.000
_cell.length_c   1.000
_cell.angle_alpha   90.00
_cell.angle_beta   90.00
_cell.angle_gamma   90.00
#
_symmetry.space_group_name_H-M   'P 1'
#
loop_
_entity.id
_entity.type
_entity.pdbx_description
1 polymer ?
#
loop_
_entity_poly.entity_id
_entity_poly.type
_entity_poly.pdbx_seq_one_letter_code
_entity_poly.pdbx_strand_id
1 'polypeptide(L)'
;MKARALFIFTVILAALGISQITFAQQSQRYPTNREIQHLIRNFPSVIQSNRELLPGNPTASETQRLQSFVRAWSRVNSTSAPFLGQWEIYEAALAIYPSNIRGRVCIVALGDMDDVGELGTVVNSQIRTNKNWVIFRQGNYLGIVRIVDNKPKIFPLGSPLPLESPTRFLREQARQEFNAAGCTASLPNRR
;
A
#
# COMPACT_ATOMS: atom_id res chain seq x y z
N MET A 1 -0.26 62.31 -60.85
CA MET A 1 1.11 62.64 -60.38
C MET A 1 1.29 62.10 -58.97
N LYS A 2 2.37 61.32 -58.75
CA LYS A 2 3.16 61.17 -57.51
C LYS A 2 2.38 60.79 -56.23
N ALA A 3 2.37 59.51 -55.82
CA ALA A 3 3.41 58.76 -55.09
C ALA A 3 3.56 59.13 -53.61
N ARG A 4 3.80 58.09 -52.79
CA ARG A 4 4.26 58.00 -51.38
C ARG A 4 3.14 57.68 -50.38
N ALA A 5 2.89 56.42 -49.99
CA ALA A 5 3.71 55.47 -49.20
C ALA A 5 3.90 55.88 -47.73
N LEU A 6 3.34 55.07 -46.81
CA LEU A 6 3.76 54.77 -45.42
C LEU A 6 2.60 54.01 -44.74
N PHE A 7 2.53 52.67 -44.81
CA PHE A 7 3.09 51.73 -43.81
C PHE A 7 2.95 52.20 -42.37
N ILE A 8 1.85 51.79 -41.70
CA ILE A 8 1.85 51.56 -40.26
C ILE A 8 1.20 50.20 -40.00
N PHE A 9 2.08 49.24 -39.73
CA PHE A 9 1.81 47.92 -39.21
C PHE A 9 1.55 48.09 -37.70
N THR A 10 0.35 47.81 -37.20
CA THR A 10 0.11 47.64 -35.77
C THR A 10 -0.44 46.24 -35.52
N VAL A 11 0.51 45.32 -35.32
CA VAL A 11 0.30 43.99 -34.77
C VAL A 11 -0.01 44.16 -33.29
N ILE A 12 -1.27 43.95 -32.89
CA ILE A 12 -1.61 43.79 -31.48
C ILE A 12 -1.31 42.34 -31.11
N LEU A 13 -0.07 42.12 -30.64
CA LEU A 13 0.37 40.89 -30.01
C LEU A 13 -0.17 40.91 -28.57
N ALA A 14 -1.35 40.33 -28.34
CA ALA A 14 -1.83 40.07 -26.98
C ALA A 14 -1.02 38.91 -26.41
N ALA A 15 0.00 39.25 -25.61
CA ALA A 15 0.85 38.32 -24.92
C ALA A 15 0.03 37.42 -23.98
N LEU A 16 0.23 36.13 -24.15
CA LEU A 16 -0.21 35.04 -23.30
C LEU A 16 0.19 35.27 -21.84
N GLY A 17 -0.80 35.44 -20.96
CA GLY A 17 -0.66 35.34 -19.52
C GLY A 17 -1.42 34.14 -19.00
N ILE A 18 -1.21 32.95 -19.60
CA ILE A 18 -1.69 31.71 -19.00
C ILE A 18 -0.78 31.47 -17.80
N SER A 19 -1.20 31.96 -16.64
CA SER A 19 -0.67 31.55 -15.34
C SER A 19 -0.91 30.04 -15.24
N GLN A 20 0.06 29.26 -15.71
CA GLN A 20 0.08 27.83 -15.41
C GLN A 20 0.32 27.75 -13.92
N ILE A 21 -0.76 27.61 -13.17
CA ILE A 21 -0.73 27.10 -11.82
C ILE A 21 -0.11 25.71 -11.96
N THR A 22 1.20 25.62 -11.80
CA THR A 22 1.88 24.36 -11.58
C THR A 22 1.31 23.82 -10.29
N PHE A 23 0.26 23.01 -10.39
CA PHE A 23 -0.08 22.08 -9.35
C PHE A 23 1.21 21.33 -9.02
N ALA A 24 1.75 21.54 -7.83
CA ALA A 24 2.85 20.74 -7.34
C ALA A 24 2.35 19.30 -7.36
N GLN A 25 2.78 18.54 -8.37
CA GLN A 25 2.42 17.15 -8.53
C GLN A 25 2.93 16.43 -7.28
N GLN A 26 2.02 16.14 -6.35
CA GLN A 26 2.31 15.46 -5.09
C GLN A 26 3.03 14.17 -5.48
N SER A 27 4.33 14.08 -5.17
CA SER A 27 5.18 13.10 -5.82
C SER A 27 4.71 11.68 -5.48
N GLN A 28 4.03 11.03 -6.42
CA GLN A 28 3.66 9.61 -6.37
C GLN A 28 4.88 8.73 -6.68
N ARG A 29 6.06 9.07 -6.15
CA ARG A 29 7.27 8.30 -6.38
C ARG A 29 7.37 7.15 -5.39
N TYR A 30 8.10 6.12 -5.76
CA TYR A 30 8.60 5.15 -4.80
C TYR A 30 9.58 5.80 -3.80
N PRO A 31 9.51 5.43 -2.51
CA PRO A 31 10.61 5.65 -1.58
C PRO A 31 11.90 5.04 -2.11
N THR A 32 13.01 5.77 -2.00
CA THR A 32 14.34 5.27 -2.36
C THR A 32 14.82 4.24 -1.34
N ASN A 33 15.75 3.37 -1.74
CA ASN A 33 16.32 2.38 -0.83
C ASN A 33 16.96 3.02 0.42
N ARG A 34 17.60 4.18 0.30
CA ARG A 34 18.18 4.91 1.44
C ARG A 34 17.11 5.37 2.42
N GLU A 35 16.00 5.92 1.92
CA GLU A 35 14.87 6.35 2.75
C GLU A 35 14.20 5.16 3.45
N ILE A 36 13.96 4.06 2.72
CA ILE A 36 13.39 2.83 3.27
C ILE A 36 14.26 2.30 4.42
N GLN A 37 15.56 2.16 4.19
CA GLN A 37 16.48 1.63 5.21
C GLN A 37 16.60 2.54 6.43
N HIS A 38 16.56 3.86 6.24
CA HIS A 38 16.54 4.81 7.35
C HIS A 38 15.27 4.66 8.20
N LEU A 39 14.10 4.57 7.56
CA LEU A 39 12.83 4.42 8.27
C LEU A 39 12.67 3.07 8.95
N ILE A 40 13.14 1.98 8.33
CA ILE A 40 13.15 0.64 8.96
C ILE A 40 13.97 0.66 10.25
N ARG A 41 15.14 1.30 10.26
CA ARG A 41 15.97 1.40 11.48
C ARG A 41 15.27 2.15 12.61
N ASN A 42 14.47 3.15 12.28
CA ASN A 42 13.73 3.95 13.26
C ASN A 42 12.37 3.35 13.63
N PHE A 43 11.94 2.28 12.97
CA PHE A 43 10.61 1.71 13.13
C PHE A 43 10.26 1.29 14.57
N PRO A 44 11.18 0.73 15.39
CA PRO A 44 10.90 0.47 16.80
C PRO A 44 10.46 1.71 17.59
N SER A 45 11.07 2.87 17.31
CA SER A 45 10.67 4.13 17.93
C SER A 45 9.29 4.57 17.46
N VAL A 46 8.96 4.35 16.18
CA VAL A 46 7.64 4.67 15.63
C VAL A 46 6.55 3.82 16.28
N ILE A 47 6.80 2.52 16.47
CA ILE A 47 5.89 1.63 17.21
C ILE A 47 5.65 2.17 18.62
N GLN A 48 6.73 2.52 19.34
CA GLN A 48 6.64 3.03 20.70
C GLN A 48 5.84 4.33 20.79
N SER A 49 6.04 5.27 19.86
CA SER A 49 5.30 6.54 19.81
C SER A 49 3.83 6.39 19.43
N ASN A 50 3.43 5.28 18.80
CA ASN A 50 2.05 5.03 18.38
C ASN A 50 1.37 3.94 19.22
N ARG A 51 1.93 3.58 20.38
CA ARG A 51 1.46 2.44 21.18
C ARG A 51 -0.01 2.52 21.58
N GLU A 52 -0.52 3.73 21.85
CA GLU A 52 -1.93 3.95 22.22
C GLU A 52 -2.90 3.77 21.05
N LEU A 53 -2.42 3.92 19.81
CA LEU A 53 -3.18 3.70 18.58
C LEU A 53 -3.11 2.25 18.09
N LEU A 54 -2.11 1.51 18.57
CA LEU A 54 -1.93 0.11 18.17
C LEU A 54 -2.87 -0.79 18.99
N PRO A 55 -3.54 -1.75 18.34
CA PRO A 55 -4.42 -2.69 19.01
C PRO A 55 -3.69 -3.52 20.07
N GLY A 56 -4.45 -4.03 21.05
CA GLY A 56 -3.97 -4.99 22.02
C GLY A 56 -3.56 -6.33 21.39
N ASN A 57 -3.05 -7.25 22.22
CA ASN A 57 -2.65 -8.57 21.73
C ASN A 57 -3.87 -9.40 21.28
N PRO A 58 -3.76 -10.16 20.17
CA PRO A 58 -4.79 -11.12 19.79
C PRO A 58 -5.01 -12.16 20.89
N THR A 59 -6.22 -12.73 20.94
CA THR A 59 -6.51 -13.87 21.81
C THR A 59 -5.70 -15.11 21.39
N ALA A 60 -5.59 -16.08 22.30
CA ALA A 60 -4.90 -17.35 22.00
C ALA A 60 -5.54 -18.09 20.81
N SER A 61 -6.88 -18.07 20.72
CA SER A 61 -7.63 -18.69 19.62
C SER A 61 -7.34 -18.01 18.27
N GLU A 62 -7.35 -16.67 18.23
CA GLU A 62 -7.00 -15.91 17.04
C GLU A 62 -5.56 -16.16 16.60
N THR A 63 -4.63 -16.15 17.57
CA THR A 63 -3.22 -16.45 17.34
C THR A 63 -3.06 -17.84 16.73
N GLN A 64 -3.72 -18.85 17.27
CA GLN A 64 -3.65 -20.22 16.77
C GLN A 64 -4.24 -20.36 15.36
N ARG A 65 -5.38 -19.72 15.08
CA ARG A 65 -6.02 -19.72 13.76
C ARG A 65 -5.11 -19.07 12.72
N LEU A 66 -4.56 -17.89 13.03
CA LEU A 66 -3.65 -17.19 12.13
C LEU A 66 -2.38 -18.02 11.88
N GLN A 67 -1.74 -18.53 12.93
CA GLN A 67 -0.52 -19.33 12.79
C GLN A 67 -0.76 -20.59 11.96
N SER A 68 -1.90 -21.25 12.12
CA SER A 68 -2.27 -22.43 11.32
C SER A 68 -2.44 -22.07 9.85
N PHE A 69 -3.09 -20.94 9.57
CA PHE A 69 -3.26 -20.41 8.22
C PHE A 69 -1.91 -20.05 7.57
N VAL A 70 -1.08 -19.27 8.26
CA VAL A 70 0.28 -18.89 7.83
C VAL A 70 1.14 -20.13 7.58
N ARG A 71 1.09 -21.13 8.47
CA ARG A 71 1.85 -22.38 8.33
C ARG A 71 1.39 -23.22 7.13
N ALA A 72 0.10 -23.22 6.80
CA ALA A 72 -0.38 -23.90 5.61
C ALA A 72 0.16 -23.22 4.35
N TRP A 73 0.06 -21.89 4.28
CA TRP A 73 0.54 -21.12 3.14
C TRP A 73 2.07 -21.07 3.01
N SER A 74 2.81 -21.16 4.11
CA SER A 74 4.29 -21.17 4.06
C SER A 74 4.86 -22.37 3.30
N ARG A 75 4.12 -23.47 3.19
CA ARG A 75 4.50 -24.65 2.41
C ARG A 75 4.45 -24.41 0.90
N VAL A 76 3.57 -23.52 0.44
CA VAL A 76 3.37 -23.24 -1.00
C VAL A 76 4.01 -21.91 -1.42
N ASN A 77 4.05 -20.92 -0.51
CA ASN A 77 4.55 -19.58 -0.77
C ASN A 77 5.20 -19.03 0.51
N SER A 78 6.39 -19.55 0.84
CA SER A 78 7.11 -19.21 2.07
C SER A 78 7.50 -17.73 2.17
N THR A 79 7.66 -17.03 1.06
CA THR A 79 8.06 -15.63 1.04
C THR A 79 6.92 -14.69 1.42
N SER A 80 5.68 -14.97 0.99
CA SER A 80 4.51 -14.15 1.33
C SER A 80 3.87 -14.54 2.66
N ALA A 81 3.99 -15.79 3.08
CA ALA A 81 3.35 -16.32 4.27
C ALA A 81 3.52 -15.46 5.55
N PRO A 82 4.70 -14.88 5.85
CA PRO A 82 4.88 -14.06 7.05
C PRO A 82 4.02 -12.80 7.10
N PHE A 83 3.53 -12.31 5.96
CA PHE A 83 2.73 -11.10 5.87
C PHE A 83 1.23 -11.35 6.00
N LEU A 84 0.79 -12.60 5.85
CA LEU A 84 -0.63 -12.93 5.80
C LEU A 84 -1.32 -12.64 7.12
N GLY A 85 -2.54 -12.12 7.05
CA GLY A 85 -3.31 -11.70 8.21
C GLY A 85 -3.96 -10.34 8.00
N GLN A 86 -4.82 -9.98 8.94
CA GLN A 86 -5.35 -8.62 9.07
C GLN A 86 -4.48 -7.87 10.09
N TRP A 87 -4.03 -6.68 9.72
CA TRP A 87 -3.14 -5.84 10.52
C TRP A 87 -3.85 -4.54 10.84
N GLU A 88 -3.76 -4.06 12.07
CA GLU A 88 -4.66 -3.01 12.54
C GLU A 88 -3.91 -1.84 13.17
N ILE A 89 -4.52 -0.66 13.05
CA ILE A 89 -4.17 0.56 13.78
C ILE A 89 -5.45 1.39 13.98
N TYR A 90 -5.83 1.65 15.22
CA TYR A 90 -7.00 2.43 15.63
C TYR A 90 -8.26 2.21 14.75
N GLU A 91 -8.48 3.08 13.75
CA GLU A 91 -9.65 3.10 12.85
C GLU A 91 -9.34 2.59 11.43
N ALA A 92 -8.21 1.93 11.22
CA ALA A 92 -7.79 1.40 9.95
C ALA A 92 -7.23 -0.02 10.07
N ALA A 93 -7.42 -0.79 9.01
CA ALA A 93 -6.82 -2.12 8.89
C ALA A 93 -6.29 -2.38 7.48
N LEU A 94 -5.31 -3.27 7.41
CA LEU A 94 -4.73 -3.77 6.18
C LEU A 94 -4.77 -5.29 6.21
N ALA A 95 -5.61 -5.87 5.36
CA ALA A 95 -5.71 -7.32 5.21
C ALA A 95 -4.84 -7.81 4.04
N ILE A 96 -3.88 -8.68 4.32
CA ILE A 96 -2.98 -9.27 3.32
C ILE A 96 -3.37 -10.72 3.07
N TYR A 97 -3.95 -10.94 1.88
CA TYR A 97 -4.41 -12.23 1.40
C TYR A 97 -3.34 -12.93 0.56
N PRO A 98 -3.22 -14.26 0.68
CA PRO A 98 -2.36 -15.03 -0.20
C PRO A 98 -2.88 -15.04 -1.64
N SER A 99 -1.96 -15.14 -2.59
CA SER A 99 -2.23 -15.49 -3.99
C SER A 99 -1.68 -16.88 -4.30
N ASN A 100 -2.36 -17.60 -5.19
CA ASN A 100 -1.84 -18.84 -5.79
C ASN A 100 -0.64 -18.61 -6.73
N ILE A 101 -0.31 -17.35 -7.04
CA ILE A 101 0.88 -16.94 -7.77
C ILE A 101 2.01 -16.69 -6.76
N ARG A 102 3.12 -17.41 -6.93
CA ARG A 102 4.27 -17.34 -6.01
C ARG A 102 4.81 -15.91 -5.90
N GLY A 103 5.09 -15.48 -4.67
CA GLY A 103 5.57 -14.13 -4.38
C GLY A 103 4.53 -13.02 -4.53
N ARG A 104 3.27 -13.30 -4.91
CA ARG A 104 2.20 -12.31 -4.97
C ARG A 104 1.29 -12.37 -3.74
N VAL A 105 0.72 -11.23 -3.39
CA VAL A 105 -0.33 -11.07 -2.37
C VAL A 105 -1.39 -10.09 -2.87
N CYS A 106 -2.62 -10.23 -2.37
CA CYS A 106 -3.63 -9.18 -2.46
C CYS A 106 -3.70 -8.44 -1.14
N ILE A 107 -3.86 -7.13 -1.21
CA ILE A 107 -3.90 -6.26 -0.04
C ILE A 107 -5.23 -5.53 -0.09
N VAL A 108 -5.92 -5.47 1.03
CA VAL A 108 -7.17 -4.72 1.14
C VAL A 108 -7.07 -3.79 2.32
N ALA A 109 -7.11 -2.49 2.04
CA ALA A 109 -7.22 -1.45 3.05
C ALA A 109 -8.68 -1.33 3.50
N LEU A 110 -8.89 -1.17 4.80
CA LEU A 110 -10.19 -1.03 5.45
C LEU A 110 -10.17 0.22 6.33
N GLY A 111 -11.32 0.88 6.48
CA GLY A 111 -11.46 2.13 7.24
C GLY A 111 -10.83 3.31 6.50
N ASP A 112 -10.20 4.22 7.23
CA ASP A 112 -9.62 5.47 6.71
C ASP A 112 -8.44 5.28 5.74
N MET A 113 -8.03 4.04 5.47
CA MET A 113 -7.10 3.72 4.40
C MET A 113 -7.77 3.58 3.02
N ASP A 114 -9.11 3.58 2.96
CA ASP A 114 -10.06 3.61 1.83
C ASP A 114 -9.49 3.43 0.41
N ASP A 115 -8.79 2.30 0.22
CA ASP A 115 -8.15 1.90 -1.01
C ASP A 115 -8.50 0.44 -1.29
N VAL A 116 -9.53 0.23 -2.12
CA VAL A 116 -10.06 -1.11 -2.39
C VAL A 116 -9.10 -1.88 -3.33
N GLY A 117 -8.51 -2.95 -2.81
CA GLY A 117 -7.85 -4.02 -3.58
C GLY A 117 -6.55 -3.63 -4.30
N GLU A 118 -5.40 -3.90 -3.67
CA GLU A 118 -4.08 -3.71 -4.26
C GLU A 118 -3.35 -5.04 -4.49
N LEU A 119 -2.48 -5.06 -5.49
CA LEU A 119 -1.58 -6.19 -5.72
C LEU A 119 -0.19 -5.87 -5.20
N GLY A 120 0.32 -6.77 -4.36
CA GLY A 120 1.67 -6.71 -3.82
C GLY A 120 2.55 -7.80 -4.42
N THR A 121 3.83 -7.47 -4.63
CA THR A 121 4.87 -8.46 -4.93
C THR A 121 5.90 -8.47 -3.82
N VAL A 122 6.22 -9.65 -3.31
CA VAL A 122 7.22 -9.85 -2.27
C VAL A 122 8.61 -9.95 -2.91
N VAL A 123 9.46 -8.98 -2.63
CA VAL A 123 10.86 -8.92 -3.07
C VAL A 123 11.72 -8.52 -1.88
N ASN A 124 12.81 -9.26 -1.61
CA ASN A 124 13.74 -8.98 -0.50
C ASN A 124 13.03 -8.83 0.86
N SER A 125 12.10 -9.72 1.16
CA SER A 125 11.30 -9.70 2.40
C SER A 125 10.52 -8.40 2.62
N GLN A 126 10.11 -7.75 1.53
CA GLN A 126 9.25 -6.57 1.52
C GLN A 126 8.18 -6.76 0.46
N ILE A 127 6.96 -6.30 0.72
CA ILE A 127 5.93 -6.20 -0.31
C ILE A 127 6.06 -4.84 -0.97
N ARG A 128 6.09 -4.83 -2.31
CA ARG A 128 6.02 -3.62 -3.15
C ARG A 128 4.68 -3.61 -3.87
N THR A 129 3.98 -2.48 -3.82
CA THR A 129 2.62 -2.33 -4.40
C THR A 129 2.61 -1.40 -5.61
N ASN A 130 1.62 -1.53 -6.47
CA ASN A 130 1.43 -0.60 -7.60
C ASN A 130 1.17 0.86 -7.16
N LYS A 131 0.86 1.11 -5.88
CA LYS A 131 0.73 2.46 -5.29
C LYS A 131 2.02 3.00 -4.67
N ASN A 132 3.15 2.37 -4.97
CA ASN A 132 4.45 2.78 -4.47
C ASN A 132 4.63 2.62 -2.96
N TRP A 133 3.86 1.71 -2.33
CA TRP A 133 4.05 1.37 -0.92
C TRP A 133 5.13 0.29 -0.81
N VAL A 134 5.91 0.38 0.27
CA VAL A 134 6.85 -0.65 0.68
C VAL A 134 6.45 -1.12 2.07
N ILE A 135 5.98 -2.36 2.15
CA ILE A 135 5.50 -2.96 3.39
C ILE A 135 6.53 -3.98 3.86
N PHE A 136 6.92 -3.90 5.12
CA PHE A 136 7.83 -4.86 5.74
C PHE A 136 7.29 -5.31 7.09
N ARG A 137 7.77 -6.46 7.57
CA ARG A 137 7.35 -7.03 8.86
C ARG A 137 8.51 -7.04 9.84
N GLN A 138 8.23 -6.67 11.09
CA GLN A 138 9.15 -6.82 12.21
C GLN A 138 8.39 -7.34 13.43
N GLY A 139 8.54 -8.63 13.73
CA GLY A 139 7.77 -9.28 14.80
C GLY A 139 6.27 -9.27 14.51
N ASN A 140 5.48 -8.74 15.45
CA ASN A 140 4.02 -8.63 15.31
C ASN A 140 3.57 -7.27 14.78
N TYR A 141 4.45 -6.59 14.03
CA TYR A 141 4.16 -5.29 13.42
C TYR A 141 4.46 -5.29 11.92
N LEU A 142 3.65 -4.55 11.17
CA LEU A 142 3.94 -4.12 9.81
C LEU A 142 4.31 -2.64 9.80
N GLY A 143 5.35 -2.31 9.04
CA GLY A 143 5.64 -0.93 8.66
C GLY A 143 5.25 -0.72 7.20
N ILE A 144 4.42 0.30 6.93
CA ILE A 144 4.11 0.77 5.58
C ILE A 144 4.90 2.04 5.31
N VAL A 145 5.83 1.97 4.38
CA VAL A 145 6.60 3.14 3.91
C VAL A 145 5.99 3.65 2.62
N ARG A 146 5.62 4.94 2.60
CA ARG A 146 5.10 5.62 1.40
C ARG A 146 5.51 7.10 1.41
N ILE A 147 5.42 7.75 0.25
CA ILE A 147 5.64 9.19 0.14
C ILE A 147 4.35 9.94 0.45
N VAL A 148 4.42 10.87 1.39
CA VAL A 148 3.31 11.77 1.76
C VAL A 148 3.89 13.17 1.83
N ASP A 149 3.31 14.12 1.11
CA ASP A 149 3.79 15.51 1.02
C ASP A 149 5.27 15.59 0.58
N ASN A 150 5.64 14.77 -0.41
CA ASN A 150 7.01 14.61 -0.94
C ASN A 150 8.05 14.17 0.12
N LYS A 151 7.60 13.66 1.27
CA LYS A 151 8.47 13.13 2.33
C LYS A 151 8.20 11.64 2.55
N PRO A 152 9.24 10.81 2.76
CA PRO A 152 9.02 9.43 3.14
C PRO A 152 8.47 9.37 4.56
N LYS A 153 7.30 8.75 4.72
CA LYS A 153 6.67 8.49 6.02
C LYS A 153 6.52 6.98 6.22
N ILE A 154 6.54 6.56 7.49
CA ILE A 154 6.31 5.18 7.89
C ILE A 154 5.11 5.12 8.83
N PHE A 155 4.21 4.18 8.57
CA PHE A 155 2.99 3.96 9.33
C PHE A 155 3.04 2.57 9.96
N PRO A 156 2.90 2.44 11.30
CA PRO A 156 2.86 1.14 11.96
C PRO A 156 1.46 0.54 11.88
N LEU A 157 1.38 -0.78 11.75
CA LEU A 157 0.20 -1.58 12.05
C LEU A 157 0.64 -2.72 12.95
N GLY A 158 -0.24 -3.16 13.84
CA GLY A 158 0.05 -4.16 14.87
C GLY A 158 -0.92 -5.33 14.88
N SER A 159 -0.66 -6.24 15.81
CA SER A 159 -1.53 -7.33 16.24
C SER A 159 -2.19 -8.08 15.09
N PRO A 160 -1.42 -8.91 14.35
CA PRO A 160 -1.98 -9.61 13.21
C PRO A 160 -3.11 -10.55 13.66
N LEU A 161 -4.26 -10.42 13.03
CA LEU A 161 -5.47 -11.19 13.25
C LEU A 161 -5.73 -12.19 12.10
N PRO A 162 -6.54 -13.24 12.33
CA PRO A 162 -7.05 -14.09 11.27
C PRO A 162 -7.74 -13.28 10.17
N LEU A 163 -7.55 -13.67 8.92
CA LEU A 163 -8.24 -13.04 7.79
C LEU A 163 -9.75 -13.32 7.84
N GLU A 164 -10.54 -12.28 7.57
CA GLU A 164 -11.94 -12.42 7.27
C GLU A 164 -12.18 -12.79 5.80
N SER A 165 -13.43 -13.11 5.44
CA SER A 165 -13.78 -13.32 4.04
C SER A 165 -13.76 -12.00 3.26
N PRO A 166 -13.12 -11.93 2.08
CA PRO A 166 -13.10 -10.73 1.25
C PRO A 166 -14.48 -10.26 0.79
N THR A 167 -15.46 -11.17 0.78
CA THR A 167 -16.85 -10.83 0.44
C THR A 167 -17.52 -9.88 1.43
N ARG A 168 -16.97 -9.70 2.64
CA ARG A 168 -17.52 -8.78 3.64
C ARG A 168 -17.29 -7.32 3.30
N PHE A 169 -16.24 -7.02 2.54
CA PHE A 169 -15.79 -5.64 2.32
C PHE A 169 -15.51 -5.32 0.84
N LEU A 170 -15.23 -6.31 -0.02
CA LEU A 170 -15.05 -6.08 -1.45
C LEU A 170 -16.39 -6.00 -2.18
N ARG A 171 -16.57 -4.92 -2.95
CA ARG A 171 -17.63 -4.80 -3.96
C ARG A 171 -17.39 -5.79 -5.10
N GLU A 172 -18.42 -6.03 -5.91
CA GLU A 172 -18.40 -7.03 -6.99
C GLU A 172 -17.15 -6.92 -7.89
N GLN A 173 -16.88 -5.72 -8.41
CA GLN A 173 -15.75 -5.49 -9.31
C GLN A 173 -14.41 -5.79 -8.62
N ALA A 174 -14.19 -5.28 -7.42
CA ALA A 174 -12.96 -5.54 -6.66
C ALA A 174 -12.81 -7.02 -6.30
N ARG A 175 -13.93 -7.73 -6.07
CA ARG A 175 -13.92 -9.17 -5.84
C ARG A 175 -13.51 -9.95 -7.10
N GLN A 176 -13.95 -9.50 -8.29
CA GLN A 176 -13.51 -10.08 -9.55
C GLN A 176 -12.01 -9.89 -9.76
N GLU A 177 -11.48 -8.69 -9.49
CA GLU A 177 -10.05 -8.40 -9.57
C GLU A 177 -9.23 -9.23 -8.57
N PHE A 178 -9.72 -9.36 -7.33
CA PHE A 178 -9.13 -10.21 -6.29
C PHE A 178 -9.06 -11.68 -6.73
N ASN A 179 -10.14 -12.22 -7.29
CA ASN A 179 -10.19 -13.58 -7.79
C ASN A 179 -9.29 -13.77 -9.02
N ALA A 180 -9.29 -12.82 -9.96
CA ALA A 180 -8.46 -12.84 -11.15
C ALA A 180 -6.95 -12.78 -10.81
N ALA A 181 -6.59 -12.12 -9.71
CA ALA A 181 -5.24 -12.13 -9.16
C ALA A 181 -4.86 -13.44 -8.44
N GLY A 182 -5.79 -14.41 -8.39
CA GLY A 182 -5.58 -15.71 -7.76
C GLY A 182 -5.60 -15.67 -6.24
N CYS A 183 -6.19 -14.63 -5.66
CA CYS A 183 -6.21 -14.43 -4.21
C CYS A 183 -7.36 -15.18 -3.54
N THR A 184 -7.17 -15.51 -2.27
CA THR A 184 -8.16 -16.26 -1.49
C THR A 184 -7.99 -16.03 0.01
N ALA A 185 -9.06 -16.23 0.78
CA ALA A 185 -9.01 -16.33 2.25
C ALA A 185 -8.98 -17.78 2.74
N SER A 186 -9.00 -18.75 1.82
CA SER A 186 -9.00 -20.18 2.13
C SER A 186 -7.60 -20.74 2.29
N LEU A 187 -7.51 -21.97 2.83
CA LEU A 187 -6.27 -22.74 2.84
C LEU A 187 -5.79 -23.01 1.40
N PRO A 188 -4.48 -23.20 1.18
CA PRO A 188 -3.97 -23.52 -0.14
C PRO A 188 -4.56 -24.85 -0.61
N ASN A 189 -4.89 -24.94 -1.89
CA ASN A 189 -5.28 -26.22 -2.49
C ASN A 189 -4.15 -27.22 -2.31
N ARG A 190 -4.44 -28.36 -1.67
CA ARG A 190 -3.52 -29.49 -1.61
C ARG A 190 -3.42 -30.03 -3.04
N ARG A 191 -2.42 -29.59 -3.79
CA ARG A 191 -1.97 -30.28 -5.00
C ARG A 191 -0.96 -31.33 -4.61
#